data_AF-A0A2T0LQQ6-F1
#
_entry.id   AF-A0A2T0LQQ6-F1
#
_cell.length_a   1.000
_cell.length_b   1.000
_cell.length_c   1.000
_cell.angle_alpha   90.00
_cell.angle_beta   90.00
_cell.angle_gamma   90.00
#
_symmetry.space_group_name_H-M   'P 1'
#
loop_
_entity.id
_entity.type
_entity.pdbx_description
1 polymer ?
#
loop_
_entity_poly.entity_id
_entity_poly.type
_entity_poly.pdbx_seq_one_letter_code
_entity_poly.pdbx_strand_id
1 'polypeptide(L)'
;MCGPRGGRARERPPGRTGSVRPPHGPRRREAPPLDPDTGEVLPTWGEVLDELDADEDAEPLHVIRFGDQVDVKGVLASTSDADQCIRYLSEYLTKSLGQSLDGETQREHAARFVDALRYEPCSPACPNWLRYGVQPKGAKAGMAPGRCRSKAHKPEHLGYAGRRVLVSRKWSNKTLAEHARSRLTR
;
A
#
# COMPACT_ATOMS: atom_id res chain seq x y z
N MET A 1 -62.59 -40.33 -5.91
CA MET A 1 -62.43 -40.23 -4.44
C MET A 1 -60.95 -40.24 -4.08
N CYS A 2 -60.33 -39.06 -3.97
CA CYS A 2 -59.04 -38.83 -3.32
C CYS A 2 -58.93 -37.33 -3.02
N GLY A 3 -58.90 -36.98 -1.74
CA GLY A 3 -59.00 -35.60 -1.23
C GLY A 3 -57.70 -34.78 -1.32
N PRO A 4 -57.77 -33.48 -1.00
CA PRO A 4 -56.63 -32.57 -1.09
C PRO A 4 -55.65 -32.79 0.07
N ARG A 5 -54.34 -32.81 -0.24
CA ARG A 5 -53.26 -32.91 0.75
C ARG A 5 -53.07 -31.56 1.44
N GLY A 6 -53.31 -31.50 2.74
CA GLY A 6 -53.05 -30.34 3.59
C GLY A 6 -51.56 -29.97 3.63
N GLY A 7 -51.27 -28.68 3.44
CA GLY A 7 -49.95 -28.10 3.64
C GLY A 7 -49.66 -27.96 5.14
N ARG A 8 -48.54 -28.56 5.60
CA ARG A 8 -48.01 -28.29 6.94
C ARG A 8 -47.17 -27.01 6.90
N ALA A 9 -47.54 -26.05 7.73
CA ALA A 9 -46.73 -24.89 8.04
C ALA A 9 -45.36 -25.34 8.59
N ARG A 10 -44.27 -24.82 8.03
CA ARG A 10 -42.93 -25.01 8.57
C ARG A 10 -42.77 -24.05 9.75
N GLU A 11 -42.68 -24.58 10.95
CA GLU A 11 -42.36 -23.80 12.15
C GLU A 11 -40.93 -23.24 12.05
N ARG A 12 -40.79 -21.95 12.38
CA ARG A 12 -39.50 -21.25 12.48
C ARG A 12 -38.83 -21.63 13.81
N PRO A 13 -37.54 -21.99 13.83
CA PRO A 13 -36.85 -22.23 15.10
C PRO A 13 -36.65 -20.91 15.88
N PRO A 14 -36.62 -20.96 17.22
CA PRO A 14 -36.50 -19.76 18.05
C PRO A 14 -35.15 -19.05 17.86
N GLY A 15 -35.20 -17.73 17.91
CA GLY A 15 -34.08 -16.83 17.63
C GLY A 15 -32.89 -17.04 18.56
N ARG A 16 -31.69 -17.00 17.98
CA ARG A 16 -30.42 -16.93 18.71
C ARG A 16 -30.43 -15.64 19.55
N THR A 17 -30.34 -15.79 20.86
CA THR A 17 -30.08 -14.69 21.78
C THR A 17 -28.76 -14.01 21.39
N GLY A 18 -28.82 -12.69 21.15
CA GLY A 18 -27.65 -11.89 20.83
C GLY A 18 -26.66 -11.93 21.99
N SER A 19 -25.49 -12.54 21.77
CA SER A 19 -24.35 -12.38 22.66
C SER A 19 -23.94 -10.91 22.63
N VAL A 20 -24.26 -10.18 23.69
CA VAL A 20 -23.71 -8.85 23.93
C VAL A 20 -22.22 -9.05 24.19
N ARG A 21 -21.40 -8.62 23.22
CA ARG A 21 -19.95 -8.61 23.35
C ARG A 21 -19.59 -7.69 24.52
N PRO A 22 -18.84 -8.15 25.53
CA PRO A 22 -18.53 -7.32 26.69
C PRO A 22 -17.74 -6.08 26.23
N PRO A 23 -17.93 -4.92 26.86
CA PRO A 23 -17.17 -3.71 26.54
C PRO A 23 -15.69 -4.02 26.72
N HIS A 24 -14.89 -3.67 25.71
CA HIS A 24 -13.45 -3.78 25.79
C HIS A 24 -12.96 -2.95 26.99
N GLY A 25 -12.47 -3.62 28.03
CA GLY A 25 -11.82 -2.97 29.16
C GLY A 25 -10.66 -2.07 28.68
N PRO A 26 -10.17 -1.16 29.54
CA PRO A 26 -9.11 -0.24 29.15
C PRO A 26 -7.92 -1.03 28.60
N ARG A 27 -7.52 -0.70 27.36
CA ARG A 27 -6.32 -1.30 26.77
C ARG A 27 -5.15 -0.99 27.70
N ARG A 28 -4.49 -2.03 28.20
CA ARG A 28 -3.23 -1.88 28.94
C ARG A 28 -2.30 -1.03 28.07
N ARG A 29 -1.85 0.12 28.58
CA ARG A 29 -0.86 0.94 27.87
C ARG A 29 0.41 0.11 27.78
N GLU A 30 0.82 -0.19 26.55
CA GLU A 30 2.05 -0.88 26.28
C GLU A 30 3.22 0.08 26.56
N ALA A 31 4.34 -0.44 27.08
CA ALA A 31 5.52 0.39 27.32
C ALA A 31 6.04 0.93 25.97
N PRO A 32 6.43 2.22 25.90
CA PRO A 32 6.91 2.81 24.65
C PRO A 32 8.24 2.14 24.22
N PRO A 33 8.50 2.03 22.91
CA PRO A 33 9.80 1.64 22.42
C PRO A 33 10.91 2.57 22.93
N LEU A 34 12.03 1.97 23.32
CA LEU A 34 13.22 2.68 23.75
C LEU A 34 14.30 2.58 22.68
N ASP A 35 15.15 3.60 22.62
CA ASP A 35 16.40 3.54 21.87
C ASP A 35 17.32 2.46 22.48
N PRO A 36 17.86 1.53 21.69
CA PRO A 36 18.72 0.48 22.21
C PRO A 36 20.08 0.99 22.71
N ASP A 37 20.56 2.13 22.20
CA ASP A 37 21.87 2.69 22.50
C ASP A 37 21.79 3.67 23.69
N THR A 38 20.73 4.48 23.79
CA THR A 38 20.57 5.47 24.86
C THR A 38 19.62 5.04 25.99
N GLY A 39 18.71 4.09 25.72
CA GLY A 39 17.65 3.70 26.64
C GLY A 39 16.52 4.74 26.78
N GLU A 40 16.56 5.83 26.02
CA GLU A 40 15.55 6.88 26.04
C GLU A 40 14.29 6.48 25.26
N VAL A 41 13.17 7.12 25.58
CA VAL A 41 11.92 6.90 24.83
C VAL A 41 12.08 7.51 23.44
N LEU A 42 11.85 6.71 22.40
CA LEU A 42 11.91 7.20 21.02
C LEU A 42 10.86 8.29 20.78
N PRO A 43 11.11 9.33 19.98
CA PRO A 43 10.07 10.25 19.55
C PRO A 43 9.00 9.52 18.74
N THR A 44 7.76 9.99 18.83
CA THR A 44 6.65 9.43 18.05
C THR A 44 6.71 9.90 16.60
N TRP A 45 6.10 9.12 15.70
CA TRP A 45 6.02 9.50 14.29
C TRP A 45 5.39 10.89 14.04
N GLY A 46 4.49 11.35 14.92
CA GLY A 46 3.91 12.69 14.82
C GLY A 46 4.93 13.76 15.22
N GLU A 47 5.57 13.59 16.37
CA GLU A 47 6.60 14.53 16.87
C GLU A 47 7.74 14.70 15.87
N VAL A 48 8.21 13.61 15.25
CA VAL A 48 9.27 13.69 14.23
C VAL A 48 8.82 14.45 12.98
N LEU A 49 7.54 14.39 12.61
CA LEU A 49 7.04 15.22 11.51
C LEU A 49 6.92 16.69 11.91
N ASP A 50 6.46 16.96 13.13
CA ASP A 50 6.35 18.34 13.63
C ASP A 50 7.75 18.98 13.77
N GLU A 51 8.75 18.22 14.20
CA GLU A 51 10.16 18.62 14.23
C GLU A 51 10.70 18.89 12.83
N LEU A 52 10.42 17.98 11.87
CA LEU A 52 10.86 18.15 10.48
C LEU A 52 10.19 19.35 9.79
N ASP A 53 8.91 19.61 10.08
CA ASP A 53 8.18 20.77 9.55
C ASP A 53 8.69 22.09 10.16
N ALA A 54 9.27 22.06 11.36
CA ALA A 54 9.83 23.21 12.05
C ALA A 54 11.29 23.50 11.68
N ASP A 55 12.01 22.53 11.12
CA ASP A 55 13.40 22.66 10.70
C ASP A 55 13.49 23.21 9.26
N GLU A 56 13.82 24.51 9.15
CA GLU A 56 13.95 25.19 7.86
C GLU A 56 15.14 24.68 7.02
N ASP A 57 16.12 24.02 7.67
CA ASP A 57 17.34 23.51 7.03
C ASP A 57 17.26 21.99 6.76
N ALA A 58 16.09 21.37 6.96
CA ALA A 58 15.92 19.93 6.79
C ALA A 58 16.23 19.45 5.35
N GLU A 59 17.22 18.57 5.21
CA GLU A 59 17.60 17.97 3.94
C GLU A 59 17.25 16.46 3.85
N PRO A 60 16.84 15.95 2.67
CA PRO A 60 16.63 14.53 2.48
C PRO A 60 17.92 13.73 2.68
N LEU A 61 17.86 12.63 3.43
CA LEU A 61 19.00 11.72 3.63
C LEU A 61 19.57 11.20 2.30
N HIS A 62 18.69 10.92 1.33
CA HIS A 62 19.06 10.47 0.00
C HIS A 62 18.20 11.14 -1.07
N VAL A 63 18.87 11.66 -2.10
CA VAL A 63 18.23 12.13 -3.32
C VAL A 63 18.66 11.22 -4.47
N ILE A 64 17.70 10.49 -5.01
CA ILE A 64 17.91 9.73 -6.26
C ILE A 64 17.40 10.59 -7.40
N ARG A 65 18.31 11.01 -8.29
CA ARG A 65 17.94 11.61 -9.56
C ARG A 65 17.92 10.50 -10.60
N PHE A 66 16.72 10.17 -11.05
CA PHE A 66 16.60 9.36 -12.23
C PHE A 66 16.91 10.24 -13.46
N GLY A 67 17.68 9.73 -14.42
CA GLY A 67 17.96 10.45 -15.67
C GLY A 67 16.72 10.61 -16.56
N ASP A 68 16.89 10.75 -17.87
CA ASP A 68 15.77 10.71 -18.81
C ASP A 68 15.12 9.32 -18.80
N GLN A 69 14.18 9.10 -17.89
CA GLN A 69 13.56 7.80 -17.65
C GLN A 69 12.51 7.46 -18.70
N VAL A 70 11.81 8.47 -19.21
CA VAL A 70 10.63 8.27 -20.06
C VAL A 70 10.49 9.41 -21.05
N ASP A 71 10.55 9.08 -22.34
CA ASP A 71 10.10 9.97 -23.41
C ASP A 71 8.58 9.85 -23.52
N VAL A 72 7.86 10.57 -22.65
CA VAL A 72 6.39 10.53 -22.65
C VAL A 72 5.87 11.26 -23.89
N LYS A 73 5.49 10.49 -24.91
CA LYS A 73 4.77 11.01 -26.07
C LYS A 73 3.28 11.10 -25.77
N GLY A 74 2.77 12.33 -25.68
CA GLY A 74 1.33 12.59 -25.66
C GLY A 74 0.75 12.36 -27.04
N VAL A 75 -0.31 11.56 -27.14
CA VAL A 75 -1.02 11.31 -28.39
C VAL A 75 -2.44 11.85 -28.25
N LEU A 76 -2.83 12.75 -29.14
CA LEU A 76 -4.15 13.37 -29.11
C LEU A 76 -5.20 12.41 -29.68
N ALA A 77 -6.33 12.27 -28.99
CA ALA A 77 -7.43 11.42 -29.45
C ALA A 77 -7.93 11.86 -30.84
N SER A 78 -8.40 10.89 -31.62
CA SER A 78 -8.98 11.10 -32.97
C SER A 78 -8.02 11.72 -33.99
N THR A 79 -6.71 11.49 -33.83
CA THR A 79 -5.68 11.85 -34.82
C THR A 79 -5.12 10.62 -35.51
N SER A 80 -4.55 10.78 -36.71
CA SER A 80 -3.83 9.70 -37.39
C SER A 80 -2.69 9.11 -36.55
N ASP A 81 -2.08 9.94 -35.70
CA ASP A 81 -1.02 9.53 -34.78
C ASP A 81 -1.56 8.61 -33.69
N ALA A 82 -2.79 8.84 -33.20
CA ALA A 82 -3.48 7.92 -32.29
C ALA A 82 -3.71 6.56 -32.92
N ASP A 83 -4.21 6.53 -34.15
CA ASP A 83 -4.48 5.29 -34.87
C ASP A 83 -3.19 4.51 -35.15
N GLN A 84 -2.13 5.22 -35.54
CA GLN A 84 -0.79 4.65 -35.73
C GLN A 84 -0.23 4.10 -34.41
N CYS A 85 -0.31 4.84 -33.32
CA CYS A 85 0.14 4.41 -32.00
C CYS A 85 -0.62 3.18 -31.51
N ILE A 86 -1.95 3.13 -31.65
CA ILE A 86 -2.78 1.98 -31.26
C ILE A 86 -2.38 0.73 -32.06
N ARG A 87 -2.19 0.87 -33.38
CA ARG A 87 -1.75 -0.25 -34.23
C ARG A 87 -0.39 -0.76 -33.80
N TYR A 88 0.58 0.13 -33.61
CA TYR A 88 1.93 -0.26 -33.21
C TYR A 88 1.93 -0.86 -31.79
N LEU A 89 1.26 -0.22 -30.83
CA LEU A 89 1.12 -0.76 -29.49
C LEU A 89 0.49 -2.15 -29.49
N SER A 90 -0.56 -2.40 -30.27
CA SER A 90 -1.20 -3.72 -30.30
C SER A 90 -0.30 -4.80 -30.94
N GLU A 91 0.48 -4.46 -31.96
CA GLU A 91 1.51 -5.35 -32.53
C GLU A 91 2.57 -5.75 -31.49
N TYR A 92 3.16 -4.77 -30.82
CA TYR A 92 4.28 -5.01 -29.88
C TYR A 92 3.84 -5.48 -28.50
N LEU A 93 2.65 -5.09 -28.04
CA LEU A 93 2.07 -5.58 -26.80
C LEU A 93 1.90 -7.09 -26.89
N THR A 94 1.36 -7.60 -27.99
CA THR A 94 1.13 -9.04 -28.18
C THR A 94 2.45 -9.81 -28.22
N LYS A 95 3.48 -9.24 -28.86
CA LYS A 95 4.84 -9.79 -28.88
C LYS A 95 5.49 -9.81 -27.49
N SER A 96 5.26 -8.78 -26.69
CA SER A 96 5.76 -8.68 -25.32
C SER A 96 5.01 -9.59 -24.36
N LEU A 97 3.70 -9.76 -24.51
CA LEU A 97 2.87 -10.65 -23.67
C LEU A 97 3.24 -12.13 -23.85
N GLY A 98 3.80 -12.50 -25.00
CA GLY A 98 4.32 -13.85 -25.26
C GLY A 98 5.63 -14.17 -24.56
N GLN A 99 6.30 -13.19 -23.94
CA GLN A 99 7.54 -13.41 -23.20
C GLN A 99 7.25 -13.72 -21.74
N SER A 100 7.75 -14.86 -21.27
CA SER A 100 7.64 -15.24 -19.86
C SER A 100 8.56 -14.35 -19.00
N LEU A 101 8.00 -13.77 -17.93
CA LEU A 101 8.72 -12.91 -16.99
C LEU A 101 9.28 -13.70 -15.79
N ASP A 102 9.70 -14.95 -15.99
CA ASP A 102 10.10 -15.89 -14.93
C ASP A 102 11.53 -16.45 -15.06
N GLY A 103 12.34 -15.84 -15.93
CA GLY A 103 13.76 -16.18 -16.05
C GLY A 103 14.52 -16.05 -14.72
N GLU A 104 15.62 -16.79 -14.60
CA GLU A 104 16.42 -16.85 -13.36
C GLU A 104 16.88 -15.47 -12.92
N THR A 105 17.39 -14.65 -13.85
CA THR A 105 17.88 -13.30 -13.55
C THR A 105 16.77 -12.37 -13.04
N GLN A 106 15.55 -12.49 -13.56
CA GLN A 106 14.39 -11.75 -13.08
C GLN A 106 13.98 -12.20 -11.68
N ARG A 107 14.00 -13.52 -11.40
CA ARG A 107 13.71 -14.07 -10.07
C ARG A 107 14.75 -13.62 -9.03
N GLU A 108 16.03 -13.67 -9.36
CA GLU A 108 17.12 -13.17 -8.50
C GLU A 108 17.02 -11.66 -8.26
N HIS A 109 16.68 -10.88 -9.29
CA HIS A 109 16.44 -9.44 -9.15
C HIS A 109 15.26 -9.17 -8.21
N ALA A 110 14.13 -9.86 -8.39
CA ALA A 110 12.97 -9.73 -7.52
C ALA A 110 13.30 -10.11 -6.06
N ALA A 111 14.06 -11.20 -5.85
CA ALA A 111 14.50 -11.61 -4.52
C ALA A 111 15.37 -10.55 -3.83
N ARG A 112 16.35 -9.98 -4.54
CA ARG A 112 17.17 -8.86 -4.03
C ARG A 112 16.31 -7.65 -3.68
N PHE A 113 15.31 -7.35 -4.49
CA PHE A 113 14.40 -6.25 -4.24
C PHE A 113 13.51 -6.47 -3.02
N VAL A 114 13.00 -7.70 -2.83
CA VAL A 114 12.26 -8.09 -1.61
C VAL A 114 13.11 -7.90 -0.37
N ASP A 115 14.36 -8.36 -0.40
CA ASP A 115 15.26 -8.29 0.75
C ASP A 115 15.55 -6.84 1.16
N ALA A 116 15.86 -5.98 0.18
CA ALA A 116 16.05 -4.56 0.42
C ALA A 116 14.78 -3.90 1.00
N LEU A 117 13.64 -4.08 0.34
CA LEU A 117 12.38 -3.41 0.73
C LEU A 117 11.76 -3.95 2.02
N ARG A 118 12.22 -5.10 2.51
CA ARG A 118 11.79 -5.65 3.80
C ARG A 118 12.04 -4.69 4.95
N TYR A 119 13.09 -3.88 4.86
CA TYR A 119 13.50 -2.95 5.91
C TYR A 119 13.07 -1.50 5.69
N GLU A 120 12.53 -1.19 4.53
CA GLU A 120 12.07 0.17 4.22
C GLU A 120 10.67 0.44 4.79
N PRO A 121 10.42 1.54 5.52
CA PRO A 121 9.09 1.87 6.02
C PRO A 121 8.04 1.90 4.90
N CYS A 122 6.88 1.26 5.10
CA CYS A 122 5.80 1.22 4.10
C CYS A 122 4.61 2.14 4.43
N SER A 123 4.52 2.60 5.69
CA SER A 123 3.43 3.42 6.22
C SER A 123 3.82 3.98 7.60
N PRO A 124 3.07 4.95 8.15
CA PRO A 124 3.33 5.49 9.50
C PRO A 124 3.32 4.44 10.61
N ALA A 125 2.59 3.34 10.43
CA ALA A 125 2.48 2.26 11.42
C ALA A 125 3.51 1.13 11.21
N CYS A 126 4.46 1.28 10.27
CA CYS A 126 5.41 0.22 9.95
C CYS A 126 6.48 0.07 11.05
N PRO A 127 6.72 -1.14 11.60
CA PRO A 127 7.79 -1.37 12.59
C PRO A 127 9.21 -0.97 12.15
N ASN A 128 9.44 -0.78 10.85
CA ASN A 128 10.74 -0.37 10.34
C ASN A 128 11.14 1.05 10.77
N TRP A 129 10.20 1.89 11.23
CA TRP A 129 10.52 3.19 11.83
C TRP A 129 11.45 3.09 13.05
N LEU A 130 11.44 1.94 13.74
CA LEU A 130 12.35 1.67 14.86
C LEU A 130 13.83 1.65 14.44
N ARG A 131 14.15 1.44 13.15
CA ARG A 131 15.53 1.55 12.64
C ARG A 131 16.03 2.99 12.58
N TYR A 132 15.11 3.94 12.61
CA TYR A 132 15.39 5.37 12.48
C TYR A 132 15.15 6.10 13.80
N GLY A 133 15.05 5.37 14.91
CA GLY A 133 14.75 5.97 16.22
C GLY A 133 13.34 6.55 16.33
N VAL A 134 12.37 6.07 15.54
CA VAL A 134 11.01 6.63 15.54
C VAL A 134 9.98 5.59 15.98
N GLN A 135 9.10 5.94 16.92
CA GLN A 135 7.97 5.08 17.27
C GLN A 135 6.95 5.05 16.13
N PRO A 136 6.62 3.88 15.56
CA PRO A 136 5.55 3.78 14.59
C PRO A 136 4.21 4.15 15.21
N LYS A 137 3.29 4.67 14.40
CA LYS A 137 1.93 4.97 14.84
C LYS A 137 1.25 3.72 15.42
N GLY A 138 0.88 3.79 16.70
CA GLY A 138 0.31 2.65 17.42
C GLY A 138 1.32 1.55 17.73
N ALA A 139 2.55 1.96 18.10
CA ALA A 139 3.63 1.08 18.53
C ALA A 139 3.18 0.08 19.59
N LYS A 140 3.73 -1.13 19.51
CA LYS A 140 3.41 -2.24 20.40
C LYS A 140 4.65 -3.01 20.82
N ALA A 141 4.58 -3.61 22.00
CA ALA A 141 5.57 -4.56 22.47
C ALA A 141 5.72 -5.71 21.46
N GLY A 142 6.96 -6.04 21.10
CA GLY A 142 7.29 -7.08 20.12
C GLY A 142 7.25 -6.65 18.65
N MET A 143 7.00 -5.37 18.36
CA MET A 143 7.34 -4.83 17.04
C MET A 143 8.85 -4.89 16.83
N ALA A 144 9.28 -5.34 15.64
CA ALA A 144 10.68 -5.42 15.28
C ALA A 144 10.88 -5.05 13.79
N PRO A 145 11.98 -4.37 13.45
CA PRO A 145 12.37 -4.14 12.06
C PRO A 145 12.38 -5.42 11.22
N GLY A 146 11.97 -5.30 9.97
CA GLY A 146 11.91 -6.41 9.01
C GLY A 146 10.82 -7.45 9.31
N ARG A 147 9.94 -7.21 10.28
CA ARG A 147 8.81 -8.12 10.64
C ARG A 147 7.43 -7.52 10.35
N CYS A 148 7.38 -6.45 9.56
CA CYS A 148 6.12 -5.84 9.14
C CYS A 148 5.25 -6.84 8.35
N ARG A 149 3.98 -7.03 8.77
CA ARG A 149 3.03 -7.95 8.14
C ARG A 149 2.17 -7.31 7.04
N SER A 150 2.43 -6.04 6.71
CA SER A 150 1.69 -5.33 5.68
C SER A 150 1.86 -6.00 4.31
N LYS A 151 0.80 -5.92 3.50
CA LYS A 151 0.85 -6.36 2.09
C LYS A 151 1.99 -5.68 1.32
N ALA A 152 2.41 -4.49 1.72
CA ALA A 152 3.52 -3.77 1.08
C ALA A 152 4.87 -4.52 1.13
N HIS A 153 5.09 -5.45 2.06
CA HIS A 153 6.34 -6.22 2.15
C HIS A 153 6.25 -7.60 1.51
N LYS A 154 5.15 -7.93 0.83
CA LYS A 154 5.01 -9.22 0.16
C LYS A 154 5.57 -9.16 -1.26
N PRO A 155 6.30 -10.19 -1.71
CA PRO A 155 6.83 -10.26 -3.09
C PRO A 155 5.76 -10.00 -4.15
N GLU A 156 4.56 -10.56 -3.97
CA GLU A 156 3.41 -10.40 -4.89
C GLU A 156 2.93 -8.94 -5.06
N HIS A 157 3.43 -8.01 -4.25
CA HIS A 157 2.96 -6.62 -4.18
C HIS A 157 4.08 -5.58 -4.41
N LEU A 158 5.22 -5.98 -4.96
CA LEU A 158 6.37 -5.07 -5.20
C LEU A 158 6.38 -4.40 -6.58
N GLY A 159 5.64 -4.92 -7.57
CA GLY A 159 5.66 -4.41 -8.95
C GLY A 159 4.86 -3.12 -9.21
N TYR A 160 4.63 -2.80 -10.48
CA TYR A 160 3.97 -1.56 -10.96
C TYR A 160 2.53 -1.37 -10.44
N ALA A 161 1.81 -2.46 -10.14
CA ALA A 161 0.51 -2.44 -9.46
C ALA A 161 0.62 -2.67 -7.93
N GLY A 162 1.84 -2.57 -7.40
CA GLY A 162 2.21 -2.93 -6.06
C GLY A 162 1.72 -1.95 -5.01
N ARG A 163 1.82 -2.36 -3.74
CA ARG A 163 1.41 -1.56 -2.57
C ARG A 163 2.51 -0.60 -2.10
N ARG A 164 3.68 -0.62 -2.74
CA ARG A 164 4.87 0.20 -2.42
C ARG A 164 4.95 1.49 -3.23
N VAL A 165 4.38 1.53 -4.44
CA VAL A 165 4.28 2.76 -5.22
C VAL A 165 3.11 3.57 -4.69
N LEU A 166 3.37 4.83 -4.31
CA LEU A 166 2.33 5.71 -3.81
C LEU A 166 1.24 5.87 -4.88
N VAL A 167 -0.02 5.61 -4.49
CA VAL A 167 -1.16 5.87 -5.38
C VAL A 167 -1.40 7.37 -5.52
N SER A 168 -1.92 7.77 -6.68
CA SER A 168 -2.08 9.15 -7.16
C SER A 168 -2.51 10.17 -6.10
N ARG A 169 -3.40 9.80 -5.17
CA ARG A 169 -3.90 10.65 -4.10
C ARG A 169 -2.80 11.35 -3.29
N LYS A 170 -1.69 10.67 -3.01
CA LYS A 170 -0.58 11.24 -2.25
C LYS A 170 0.39 12.07 -3.11
N TRP A 171 0.43 11.81 -4.41
CA TRP A 171 1.38 12.47 -5.30
C TRP A 171 0.82 13.73 -5.95
N SER A 172 -0.44 13.70 -6.37
CA SER A 172 -1.08 14.83 -7.03
C SER A 172 -1.73 15.82 -6.06
N ASN A 173 -1.75 15.49 -4.76
CA ASN A 173 -2.53 16.17 -3.73
C ASN A 173 -4.01 16.38 -4.12
N LYS A 174 -4.55 15.50 -4.98
CA LYS A 174 -5.92 15.59 -5.50
C LYS A 174 -6.76 14.41 -5.06
N THR A 175 -8.01 14.68 -4.71
CA THR A 175 -9.00 13.64 -4.38
C THR A 175 -9.42 12.86 -5.64
N LEU A 176 -9.99 11.66 -5.47
CA LEU A 176 -10.55 10.89 -6.59
C LEU A 176 -11.65 11.67 -7.33
N ALA A 177 -12.41 12.50 -6.61
CA ALA A 177 -13.45 13.35 -7.18
C ALA A 177 -12.86 14.51 -8.01
N GLU A 178 -11.72 15.07 -7.62
CA GLU A 178 -11.00 16.06 -8.43
C GLU A 178 -10.42 15.44 -9.69
N HIS A 179 -9.87 14.23 -9.60
CA HIS A 179 -9.43 13.46 -10.76
C HIS A 179 -10.57 13.12 -11.73
N ALA A 180 -11.78 12.88 -11.22
CA ALA A 180 -12.96 12.67 -12.08
C ALA A 180 -13.39 13.95 -12.78
N ARG A 181 -13.39 15.10 -12.08
CA ARG A 181 -13.73 16.41 -12.66
C ARG A 181 -12.78 16.85 -13.77
N SER A 182 -11.47 16.61 -13.62
CA SER A 182 -10.49 16.92 -14.69
C SER A 182 -10.69 16.11 -15.97
N ARG A 183 -11.37 14.96 -15.92
CA ARG A 183 -11.69 14.16 -17.11
C ARG A 183 -12.94 14.66 -17.85
N LEU A 184 -13.77 15.47 -17.19
CA LEU A 184 -15.03 15.99 -17.71
C LEU A 184 -14.88 17.37 -18.36
N THR A 185 -13.76 18.05 -18.17
CA THR A 185 -13.49 19.39 -18.74
C THR A 185 -12.72 19.33 -20.06
N ARG A 186 -13.19 18.53 -21.02
CA ARG A 186 -12.67 18.59 -22.39
C ARG A 186 -13.80 18.45 -23.40
#